data_AF-A0A644VQT2-F1
#
_entry.id   AF-A0A644VQT2-F1
#
_cell.length_a   1.000
_cell.length_b   1.000
_cell.length_c   1.000
_cell.angle_alpha   90.00
_cell.angle_beta   90.00
_cell.angle_gamma   90.00
#
_symmetry.space_group_name_H-M   'P 1'
#
loop_
_entity.id
_entity.type
_entity.pdbx_description
1 polymer ?
#
loop_
_entity_poly.entity_id
_entity_poly.type
_entity_poly.pdbx_seq_one_letter_code
_entity_poly.pdbx_strand_id
1 'polypeptide(L)'
;MYMDTLVWSMELPPEKGTWYTAVDYVVNDLGIFAKTELRSKKSGAAAQLWGFRAGKNKVKGTDYLAQIQGRQALLWEKITEVIPGDQQITVFGNRQTEIVIFCSPENFSDVTDLIGQMTKTQPVERGPSQKAAGWLCWEQDEDWEAGESLEAMVEAERNGGGRFIEDDILAETVLR
;
A
#
# COMPACT_ATOMS: atom_id res chain seq x y z
N MET A 1 20.27 5.01 -13.22
CA MET A 1 19.16 5.97 -13.40
C MET A 1 18.23 5.69 -12.24
N TYR A 2 18.14 6.59 -11.25
CA TYR A 2 17.16 6.40 -10.16
C TYR A 2 15.78 6.54 -10.81
N MET A 3 14.95 5.50 -10.73
CA MET A 3 13.55 5.61 -11.12
C MET A 3 12.83 6.36 -10.01
N ASP A 4 12.01 7.34 -10.38
CA ASP A 4 11.30 8.19 -9.42
C ASP A 4 10.37 7.32 -8.56
N THR A 5 10.58 7.37 -7.25
CA THR A 5 9.68 6.77 -6.26
C THR A 5 8.78 7.88 -5.75
N LEU A 6 7.47 7.71 -5.92
CA LEU A 6 6.46 8.63 -5.41
C LEU A 6 5.90 8.08 -4.10
N VAL A 7 5.96 8.90 -3.05
CA VAL A 7 5.45 8.56 -1.72
C VAL A 7 4.57 9.70 -1.23
N TRP A 8 3.33 9.38 -0.84
CA TRP A 8 2.43 10.35 -0.25
C TRP A 8 1.39 9.68 0.64
N SER A 9 0.66 10.49 1.40
CA SER A 9 -0.42 10.04 2.26
C SER A 9 -1.68 10.86 1.99
N MET A 10 -2.84 10.21 2.04
CA MET A 10 -4.15 10.84 1.97
C MET A 10 -4.91 10.63 3.27
N GLU A 11 -5.53 11.69 3.78
CA GLU A 11 -6.47 11.62 4.90
C GLU A 11 -7.88 11.56 4.34
N LEU A 12 -8.54 10.42 4.51
CA LEU A 12 -9.94 10.26 4.17
C LEU A 12 -10.80 10.70 5.36
N PRO A 13 -11.86 11.49 5.13
CA PRO A 13 -12.67 12.05 6.20
C PRO A 13 -13.27 10.94 7.10
N PRO A 14 -13.47 11.22 8.40
CA PRO A 14 -14.10 10.28 9.32
C PRO A 14 -15.45 9.80 8.80
N GLU A 15 -15.72 8.49 8.81
CA GLU A 15 -17.11 8.02 8.69
C GLU A 15 -17.93 8.47 9.90
N LYS A 16 -17.37 8.35 11.12
CA LYS A 16 -17.92 8.86 12.41
C LYS A 16 -16.80 9.11 13.44
N GLY A 17 -16.92 10.17 14.25
CA GLY A 17 -16.09 10.40 15.43
C GLY A 17 -14.80 11.20 15.18
N THR A 18 -13.78 10.97 16.01
CA THR A 18 -12.47 11.69 15.96
C THR A 18 -11.37 10.91 15.23
N TRP A 19 -11.76 9.83 14.54
CA TRP A 19 -10.86 8.95 13.80
C TRP A 19 -10.97 9.23 12.32
N TYR A 20 -9.85 9.23 11.62
CA TYR A 20 -9.81 9.34 10.16
C TYR A 20 -9.01 8.17 9.59
N THR A 21 -9.28 7.82 8.35
CA THR A 21 -8.53 6.79 7.65
C THR A 21 -7.37 7.45 6.93
N ALA A 22 -6.15 7.07 7.28
CA ALA A 22 -4.96 7.45 6.53
C ALA A 22 -4.63 6.34 5.54
N VAL A 23 -4.40 6.72 4.28
CA VAL A 23 -3.91 5.82 3.25
C VAL A 23 -2.55 6.32 2.80
N ASP A 24 -1.52 5.52 3.06
CA ASP A 24 -0.16 5.77 2.58
C ASP A 24 0.02 5.05 1.24
N TYR A 25 0.64 5.71 0.26
CA TYR A 25 0.93 5.16 -1.05
C TYR A 25 2.43 5.22 -1.35
N VAL A 26 2.93 4.16 -1.99
CA VAL A 26 4.27 4.12 -2.58
C VAL A 26 4.11 3.60 -4.01
N VAL A 27 4.62 4.36 -4.99
CA VAL A 27 4.70 3.94 -6.39
C VAL A 27 6.18 4.00 -6.78
N ASN A 28 6.75 2.86 -7.15
CA ASN A 28 8.19 2.74 -7.45
C ASN A 28 8.43 1.85 -8.68
N ASP A 29 9.68 1.45 -8.90
CA ASP A 29 10.10 0.59 -10.02
C ASP A 29 9.48 -0.81 -9.99
N LEU A 30 9.00 -1.26 -8.84
CA LEU A 30 8.47 -2.59 -8.61
C LEU A 30 6.95 -2.68 -8.81
N GLY A 31 6.21 -1.70 -8.29
CA GLY A 31 4.76 -1.70 -8.35
C GLY A 31 4.12 -0.54 -7.61
N ILE A 32 2.85 -0.75 -7.27
CA ILE A 32 2.01 0.15 -6.50
C ILE A 32 1.72 -0.51 -5.17
N PHE A 33 1.96 0.22 -4.09
CA PHE A 33 1.75 -0.23 -2.72
C PHE A 33 0.84 0.74 -2.00
N ALA A 34 -0.07 0.20 -1.21
CA ALA A 34 -0.96 0.97 -0.37
C ALA A 34 -0.99 0.39 1.05
N LYS A 35 -1.13 1.25 2.05
CA LYS A 35 -1.32 0.85 3.44
C LYS A 35 -2.36 1.74 4.07
N THR A 36 -3.31 1.13 4.76
CA THR A 36 -4.43 1.80 5.38
C THR A 36 -4.34 1.67 6.89
N GLU A 37 -4.48 2.81 7.57
CA GLU A 37 -4.47 2.91 9.03
C GLU A 37 -5.63 3.77 9.51
N LEU A 38 -6.26 3.37 10.61
CA LEU A 38 -7.18 4.23 11.34
C LEU A 38 -6.38 5.07 12.34
N ARG A 39 -6.32 6.39 12.12
CA ARG A 39 -5.55 7.31 12.95
C ARG A 39 -6.46 8.17 13.82
N SER A 40 -5.99 8.51 15.03
CA SER A 40 -6.61 9.56 15.86
C SER A 40 -5.56 10.48 16.46
N LYS A 41 -5.91 11.77 16.55
CA LYS A 41 -5.10 12.75 17.25
C LYS A 41 -5.30 12.58 18.75
N LYS A 42 -4.28 12.12 19.46
CA LYS A 42 -4.33 11.95 20.93
C LYS A 42 -3.13 12.63 21.55
N SER A 43 -3.34 13.84 22.07
CA SER A 43 -2.33 14.58 22.81
C SER A 43 -2.27 14.13 24.27
N GLY A 44 -1.05 13.96 24.79
CA GLY A 44 -0.78 13.67 26.21
C GLY A 44 -0.48 12.20 26.53
N ALA A 45 0.42 11.99 27.49
CA ALA A 45 0.95 10.67 27.86
C ALA A 45 -0.13 9.67 28.29
N ALA A 46 -1.17 10.12 29.01
CA ALA A 46 -2.27 9.27 29.45
C ALA A 46 -3.10 8.73 28.26
N ALA A 47 -3.36 9.56 27.26
CA ALA A 47 -4.11 9.16 26.07
C ALA A 47 -3.31 8.17 25.19
N GLN A 48 -1.99 8.34 25.11
CA GLN A 48 -1.08 7.40 24.44
C GLN A 48 -1.05 6.04 25.15
N LEU A 49 -0.95 6.02 26.49
CA LEU A 49 -1.01 4.80 27.31
C LEU A 49 -2.32 4.03 27.15
N TRP A 50 -3.45 4.74 27.14
CA TRP A 50 -4.76 4.11 26.92
C TRP A 50 -4.91 3.55 25.51
N GLY A 51 -4.38 4.22 24.49
CA GLY A 51 -4.42 3.70 23.14
C GLY A 51 -3.54 2.46 22.96
N PHE A 52 -2.36 2.41 23.58
CA PHE A 52 -1.52 1.20 23.57
C PHE A 52 -2.26 -0.02 24.15
N ARG A 53 -2.97 0.16 25.27
CA ARG A 53 -3.82 -0.89 25.86
C ARG A 53 -4.97 -1.36 24.95
N ALA A 54 -5.37 -0.54 23.98
CA ALA A 54 -6.40 -0.85 23.01
C ALA A 54 -5.83 -1.38 21.68
N GLY A 55 -4.56 -1.82 21.65
CA GLY A 55 -3.91 -2.37 20.46
C GLY A 55 -3.51 -1.31 19.43
N LYS A 56 -3.14 -0.11 19.88
CA LYS A 56 -2.79 1.02 19.01
C LYS A 56 -1.33 1.41 19.19
N ASN A 57 -0.66 1.68 18.08
CA ASN A 57 0.73 2.09 18.10
C ASN A 57 0.87 3.59 17.83
N LYS A 58 1.93 4.18 18.37
CA LYS A 58 2.24 5.59 18.12
C LYS A 58 2.83 5.72 16.73
N VAL A 59 2.26 6.61 15.92
CA VAL A 59 2.85 6.95 14.62
C VAL A 59 4.15 7.72 14.86
N LYS A 60 5.26 7.17 14.35
CA LYS A 60 6.61 7.69 14.62
C LYS A 60 6.71 9.17 14.23
N GLY A 61 7.26 9.98 15.13
CA GLY A 61 7.44 11.42 14.89
C GLY A 61 6.17 12.28 15.02
N THR A 62 5.04 11.72 15.45
CA THR A 62 3.77 12.46 15.58
C THR A 62 3.06 12.20 16.91
N ASP A 63 1.97 12.93 17.16
CA ASP A 63 1.03 12.72 18.28
C ASP A 63 -0.18 11.83 17.90
N TYR A 64 -0.09 11.11 16.78
CA TYR A 64 -1.15 10.22 16.33
C TYR A 64 -0.97 8.80 16.88
N LEU A 65 -2.11 8.16 17.15
CA LEU A 65 -2.19 6.73 17.39
C LEU A 65 -2.86 6.08 16.18
N ALA A 66 -2.26 5.00 15.69
CA ALA A 66 -2.72 4.24 14.55
C ALA A 66 -3.18 2.84 14.97
N GLN A 67 -4.20 2.36 14.28
CA GLN A 67 -4.60 0.97 14.24
C GLN A 67 -4.54 0.49 12.79
N ILE A 68 -3.92 -0.67 12.58
CA ILE A 68 -3.79 -1.29 11.26
C ILE A 68 -5.19 -1.60 10.68
N GLN A 69 -5.36 -1.37 9.38
CA GLN A 69 -6.49 -1.90 8.61
C GLN A 69 -6.04 -2.89 7.53
N GLY A 70 -4.93 -2.61 6.86
CA GLY A 70 -4.38 -3.53 5.87
C GLY A 70 -3.29 -2.89 5.01
N ARG A 71 -2.70 -3.71 4.15
CA ARG A 71 -1.74 -3.29 3.12
C ARG A 71 -1.99 -4.09 1.84
N GLN A 72 -1.64 -3.51 0.71
CA GLN A 72 -1.84 -4.07 -0.62
C GLN A 72 -0.61 -3.78 -1.47
N ALA A 73 -0.26 -4.72 -2.34
CA ALA A 73 0.85 -4.64 -3.27
C ALA A 73 0.40 -5.14 -4.65
N LEU A 74 0.64 -4.33 -5.67
CA LEU A 74 0.34 -4.70 -7.05
C LEU A 74 1.54 -4.41 -7.94
N LEU A 75 2.17 -5.47 -8.42
CA LEU A 75 3.35 -5.38 -9.27
C LEU A 75 2.97 -4.96 -10.69
N TRP A 76 3.86 -4.23 -11.37
CA TRP A 76 3.60 -3.75 -12.74
C TRP A 76 3.27 -4.87 -13.73
N GLU A 77 3.99 -5.98 -13.66
CA GLU A 77 3.77 -7.17 -14.49
C GLU A 77 2.40 -7.84 -14.25
N LYS A 78 1.71 -7.47 -13.17
CA LYS A 78 0.41 -8.01 -12.76
C LYS A 78 -0.74 -7.04 -12.91
N ILE A 79 -0.51 -5.83 -13.40
CA ILE A 79 -1.59 -4.87 -13.65
C ILE A 79 -2.30 -5.23 -14.96
N THR A 80 -3.62 -5.38 -14.89
CA THR A 80 -4.48 -5.75 -16.02
C THR A 80 -5.23 -4.55 -16.58
N GLU A 81 -5.61 -3.61 -15.73
CA GLU A 81 -6.40 -2.44 -16.10
C GLU A 81 -6.08 -1.24 -15.20
N VAL A 82 -6.09 -0.05 -15.80
CA VAL A 82 -5.94 1.23 -15.11
C VAL A 82 -7.07 2.15 -15.57
N ILE A 83 -7.89 2.61 -14.63
CA ILE A 83 -9.03 3.49 -14.89
C ILE A 83 -8.78 4.84 -14.19
N PRO A 84 -8.45 5.91 -14.95
CA PRO A 84 -8.33 7.24 -14.39
C PRO A 84 -9.71 7.83 -14.07
N GLY A 85 -9.85 8.43 -12.89
CA GLY A 85 -11.01 9.21 -12.45
C GLY A 85 -10.62 10.66 -12.13
N ASP A 86 -11.51 11.37 -11.43
CA ASP A 86 -11.22 12.73 -10.94
C ASP A 86 -10.43 12.66 -9.63
N GLN A 87 -9.15 13.04 -9.66
CA GLN A 87 -8.20 12.96 -8.54
C GLN A 87 -8.05 11.56 -7.90
N GLN A 88 -8.43 10.52 -8.64
CA GLN A 88 -8.24 9.13 -8.24
C GLN A 88 -7.89 8.26 -9.45
N ILE A 89 -7.17 7.17 -9.20
CA ILE A 89 -6.82 6.18 -10.22
C ILE A 89 -7.14 4.81 -9.64
N THR A 90 -7.99 4.05 -10.32
CA THR A 90 -8.27 2.66 -9.92
C THR A 90 -7.39 1.73 -10.74
N VAL A 91 -6.67 0.85 -10.04
CA VAL A 91 -5.76 -0.12 -10.66
C VAL A 91 -6.20 -1.52 -10.30
N PHE A 92 -6.38 -2.36 -11.33
CA PHE A 92 -6.72 -3.76 -11.21
C PHE A 92 -5.54 -4.64 -11.61
N GLY A 93 -5.40 -5.81 -10.99
CA GLY A 93 -4.32 -6.72 -11.35
C GLY A 93 -4.62 -8.20 -11.12
N ASN A 94 -3.93 -8.81 -10.15
CA ASN A 94 -4.15 -10.21 -9.73
C ASN A 94 -5.65 -10.49 -9.54
N ARG A 95 -6.03 -11.78 -9.50
CA ARG A 95 -7.41 -12.28 -9.69
C ARG A 95 -8.53 -11.51 -8.95
N GLN A 96 -8.24 -10.80 -7.85
CA GLN A 96 -9.17 -9.95 -7.11
C GLN A 96 -8.56 -8.65 -6.54
N THR A 97 -7.33 -8.28 -6.93
CA THR A 97 -6.65 -7.11 -6.36
C THR A 97 -7.09 -5.84 -7.05
N GLU A 98 -7.68 -4.94 -6.27
CA GLU A 98 -8.03 -3.57 -6.64
C GLU A 98 -7.34 -2.61 -5.68
N ILE A 99 -6.64 -1.62 -6.22
CA ILE A 99 -6.10 -0.49 -5.45
C ILE A 99 -6.70 0.79 -6.01
N VAL A 100 -7.42 1.52 -5.15
CA VAL A 100 -7.87 2.88 -5.45
C VAL A 100 -6.84 3.86 -4.91
N ILE A 101 -6.22 4.60 -5.82
CA ILE A 101 -5.17 5.56 -5.53
C ILE A 101 -5.78 6.94 -5.48
N PHE A 102 -5.89 7.52 -4.28
CA PHE A 102 -6.31 8.90 -4.11
C PHE A 102 -5.12 9.85 -4.28
N CYS A 103 -5.28 10.85 -5.13
CA CYS A 103 -4.25 11.85 -5.39
C CYS A 103 -4.67 13.21 -4.85
N SER A 104 -3.67 14.01 -4.49
CA SER A 104 -3.85 15.46 -4.36
C SER A 104 -3.87 16.11 -5.75
N PRO A 105 -4.45 17.31 -5.90
CA PRO A 105 -4.37 18.07 -7.15
C PRO A 105 -2.92 18.27 -7.63
N GLU A 106 -1.97 18.36 -6.69
CA GLU A 106 -0.57 18.66 -6.94
C GLU A 106 0.18 17.47 -7.56
N ASN A 107 -0.16 16.23 -7.16
CA ASN A 107 0.57 15.02 -7.56
C ASN A 107 -0.17 14.13 -8.59
N PHE A 108 -1.43 14.45 -8.92
CA PHE A 108 -2.23 13.61 -9.83
C PHE A 108 -1.57 13.40 -11.20
N SER A 109 -0.97 14.45 -11.78
CA SER A 109 -0.28 14.36 -13.08
C SER A 109 0.91 13.41 -12.99
N ASP A 110 1.78 13.59 -12.00
CA ASP A 110 3.01 12.81 -11.84
C ASP A 110 2.71 11.33 -11.61
N VAL A 111 1.70 11.02 -10.78
CA VAL A 111 1.27 9.64 -10.52
C VAL A 111 0.68 9.01 -11.79
N THR A 112 -0.14 9.75 -12.53
CA THR A 112 -0.75 9.27 -13.79
C THR A 112 0.33 8.99 -14.84
N ASP A 113 1.28 9.90 -15.00
CA ASP A 113 2.38 9.77 -15.97
C ASP A 113 3.28 8.58 -15.63
N LEU A 114 3.62 8.40 -14.35
CA LEU A 114 4.43 7.27 -13.89
C LEU A 114 3.71 5.93 -14.13
N ILE A 115 2.44 5.81 -13.73
CA ILE A 115 1.65 4.59 -13.98
C ILE A 115 1.55 4.31 -15.48
N GLY A 116 1.29 5.35 -16.28
CA GLY A 116 1.20 5.23 -17.73
C GLY A 116 2.53 4.83 -18.39
N GLN A 117 3.66 5.29 -17.86
CA GLN A 117 4.99 4.86 -18.30
C GLN A 117 5.26 3.42 -17.92
N MET A 118 5.06 3.06 -16.65
CA MET A 118 5.40 1.74 -16.13
C MET A 118 4.59 0.64 -16.80
N THR A 119 3.28 0.84 -16.96
CA THR A 119 2.40 -0.11 -17.67
C THR A 119 2.75 -0.30 -19.15
N LYS A 120 3.37 0.69 -19.81
CA LYS A 120 3.87 0.54 -21.19
C LYS A 120 5.20 -0.21 -21.26
N THR A 121 6.05 -0.04 -20.26
CA THR A 121 7.42 -0.59 -20.24
C THR A 121 7.49 -1.98 -19.63
N GLN A 122 6.54 -2.34 -18.77
CA GLN A 122 6.50 -3.63 -18.09
C GLN A 122 5.46 -4.54 -18.76
N PRO A 123 5.90 -5.61 -19.45
CA PRO A 123 4.97 -6.52 -20.11
C PRO A 123 4.14 -7.28 -19.07
N VAL A 124 2.84 -7.39 -19.34
CA VAL A 124 1.90 -8.13 -18.48
C VAL A 124 2.24 -9.62 -18.49
N GLU A 125 2.44 -10.19 -17.31
CA GLU A 125 2.71 -11.60 -17.09
C GLU A 125 1.43 -12.35 -16.68
N ARG A 126 0.86 -13.12 -17.62
CA ARG A 126 -0.39 -13.86 -17.40
C ARG A 126 -0.22 -15.12 -16.54
N GLY A 127 0.97 -15.73 -16.54
CA GLY A 127 1.26 -16.95 -15.80
C GLY A 127 1.45 -16.74 -14.30
N PRO A 128 1.67 -17.79 -13.51
CA PRO A 128 1.96 -17.65 -12.09
C PRO A 128 3.31 -16.94 -11.86
N SER A 129 3.37 -16.01 -10.89
CA SER A 129 4.59 -15.26 -10.53
C SER A 129 4.94 -15.48 -9.06
N GLN A 130 6.11 -16.07 -8.81
CA GLN A 130 6.68 -16.24 -7.48
C GLN A 130 6.88 -14.88 -6.77
N LYS A 131 7.25 -13.86 -7.54
CA LYS A 131 7.46 -12.52 -7.03
C LYS A 131 6.15 -11.93 -6.53
N ALA A 132 5.12 -11.93 -7.36
CA ALA A 132 3.79 -11.46 -6.97
C ALA A 132 3.22 -12.25 -5.79
N ALA A 133 3.46 -13.56 -5.74
CA ALA A 133 3.01 -14.41 -4.63
C ALA A 133 3.69 -14.03 -3.30
N GLY A 134 4.98 -13.71 -3.32
CA GLY A 134 5.68 -13.19 -2.14
C GLY A 134 5.05 -11.90 -1.60
N TRP A 135 4.64 -11.01 -2.49
CA TRP A 135 3.93 -9.78 -2.10
C TRP A 135 2.51 -10.04 -1.59
N LEU A 136 1.79 -11.04 -2.12
CA LEU A 136 0.52 -11.49 -1.53
C LEU A 136 0.72 -12.05 -0.12
N CYS A 137 1.77 -12.85 0.11
CA CYS A 137 2.12 -13.31 1.45
C CYS A 137 2.48 -12.14 2.37
N TRP A 138 3.18 -11.12 1.88
CA TRP A 138 3.44 -9.90 2.63
C TRP A 138 2.14 -9.20 3.02
N GLU A 139 1.15 -9.09 2.13
CA GLU A 139 -0.15 -8.49 2.48
C GLU A 139 -0.84 -9.19 3.65
N GLN A 140 -0.76 -10.52 3.70
CA GLN A 140 -1.42 -11.38 4.68
C GLN A 140 -0.64 -11.56 5.99
N ASP A 141 0.64 -11.21 5.99
CA ASP A 141 1.51 -11.34 7.16
C ASP A 141 1.06 -10.38 8.27
N GLU A 142 0.92 -10.91 9.49
CA GLU A 142 0.47 -10.17 10.68
C GLU A 142 1.66 -9.55 11.45
N ASP A 143 2.91 -9.88 11.10
CA ASP A 143 4.11 -9.44 11.80
C ASP A 143 4.58 -8.04 11.32
N TRP A 144 3.72 -7.04 11.50
CA TRP A 144 4.05 -5.64 11.26
C TRP A 144 3.33 -4.69 12.21
N GLU A 145 3.95 -3.55 12.51
CA GLU A 145 3.45 -2.60 13.48
C GLU A 145 2.79 -1.37 12.83
N ALA A 146 1.65 -0.94 13.39
CA ALA A 146 1.02 0.31 12.97
C ALA A 146 1.97 1.50 13.18
N GLY A 147 1.96 2.46 12.25
CA GLY A 147 2.79 3.66 12.34
C GLY A 147 4.21 3.51 11.77
N GLU A 148 4.57 2.35 11.23
CA GLU A 148 5.75 2.19 10.38
C GLU A 148 5.54 2.84 9.01
N SER A 149 6.59 3.37 8.38
CA SER A 149 6.48 3.96 7.04
C SER A 149 6.25 2.88 5.98
N LEU A 150 5.29 3.07 5.07
CA LEU A 150 5.06 2.13 3.96
C LEU A 150 6.31 1.96 3.10
N GLU A 151 7.04 3.04 2.83
CA GLU A 151 8.30 2.99 2.07
C GLU A 151 9.33 2.09 2.76
N ALA A 152 9.47 2.23 4.08
CA ALA A 152 10.41 1.40 4.85
C ALA A 152 9.99 -0.08 4.84
N MET A 153 8.68 -0.37 4.94
CA MET A 153 8.15 -1.73 4.86
C MET A 153 8.39 -2.37 3.49
N VAL A 154 8.17 -1.60 2.41
CA VAL A 154 8.42 -2.07 1.03
C VAL A 154 9.91 -2.34 0.82
N GLU A 155 10.79 -1.45 1.27
CA GLU A 155 12.23 -1.66 1.16
C GLU A 155 12.74 -2.82 2.04
N ALA A 156 12.18 -3.01 3.24
CA ALA A 156 12.52 -4.14 4.10
C ALA A 156 12.15 -5.48 3.44
N GLU A 157 10.95 -5.58 2.86
CA GLU A 157 10.49 -6.76 2.14
C GLU A 157 11.32 -7.00 0.86
N ARG A 158 11.57 -5.93 0.08
CA ARG A 158 12.37 -5.99 -1.15
C ARG A 158 13.79 -6.51 -0.90
N ASN A 159 14.40 -6.12 0.22
CA ASN A 159 15.75 -6.53 0.61
C ASN A 159 15.77 -7.79 1.49
N GLY A 160 14.59 -8.34 1.81
CA GLY A 160 14.42 -9.55 2.61
C GLY A 160 14.85 -10.82 1.85
N GLY A 161 14.94 -11.92 2.60
CA GLY A 161 15.05 -13.25 1.99
C GLY A 161 13.73 -13.67 1.33
N GLY A 162 13.79 -14.54 0.33
CA GLY A 162 12.58 -15.06 -0.33
C GLY A 162 11.64 -15.78 0.63
N ARG A 163 10.33 -15.60 0.43
CA ARG A 163 9.28 -16.30 1.19
C ARG A 163 9.06 -17.71 0.64
N PHE A 164 8.62 -18.62 1.50
CA PHE A 164 8.04 -19.89 1.06
C PHE A 164 6.64 -19.62 0.52
N ILE A 165 6.34 -20.09 -0.69
CA ILE A 165 5.08 -19.83 -1.39
C ILE A 165 4.34 -21.15 -1.60
N GLU A 166 3.11 -21.20 -1.09
CA GLU A 166 2.19 -22.32 -1.33
C GLU A 166 1.58 -22.24 -2.75
N ASP A 167 1.23 -23.40 -3.31
CA ASP A 167 0.75 -23.51 -4.71
C ASP A 167 -0.58 -22.76 -4.94
N ASP A 168 -1.41 -22.64 -3.91
CA ASP A 168 -2.65 -21.89 -3.94
C ASP A 168 -2.41 -20.38 -4.03
N ILE A 169 -1.48 -19.83 -3.23
CA ILE A 169 -1.06 -18.43 -3.34
C ILE A 169 -0.44 -18.16 -4.70
N LEU A 170 0.36 -19.08 -5.24
CA LEU A 170 0.92 -18.96 -6.57
C LEU A 170 -0.19 -18.91 -7.65
N ALA A 171 -1.26 -19.69 -7.50
CA ALA A 171 -2.41 -19.70 -8.40
C ALA A 171 -3.24 -18.40 -8.35
N GLU A 172 -3.20 -17.65 -7.24
CA GLU A 172 -3.87 -16.34 -7.13
C GLU A 172 -3.22 -15.25 -7.99
N THR A 173 -1.94 -15.42 -8.35
CA THR A 173 -1.19 -14.47 -9.19
C THR A 173 -1.47 -14.60 -10.68
N VAL A 174 -2.28 -15.58 -11.09
CA VAL A 174 -2.67 -15.79 -12.49
C VAL A 174 -3.71 -14.75 -12.88
N LEU A 175 -3.42 -13.99 -13.93
CA LEU A 175 -4.31 -12.96 -14.46
C LEU A 175 -5.46 -13.61 -15.23
N ARG A 176 -6.67 -13.05 -15.13
CA ARG A 176 -7.84 -13.49 -15.90
C ARG A 176 -8.03 -12.68 -17.17
#